data_AF-A0A6A2XP02-F1
#
_entry.id   AF-A0A6A2XP02-F1
#
_cell.length_a   1.000
_cell.length_b   1.000
_cell.length_c   1.000
_cell.angle_alpha   90.00
_cell.angle_beta   90.00
_cell.angle_gamma   90.00
#
_symmetry.space_group_name_H-M   'P 1'
#
loop_
_entity.id
_entity.type
_entity.pdbx_description
1 polymer ?
#
loop_
_entity_poly.entity_id
_entity_poly.type
_entity_poly.pdbx_seq_one_letter_code
_entity_poly.pdbx_strand_id
1 'polypeptide(L)'
;MEGNMMEMFEVGPCEDDFHLGFLIGQRFRDQIRSRLAGDLILQNQLLPFARTTQAQPLIKALSETNQNKFPRYWDELLGTAEGSGVPILQIILVNLRKEILPFISKAAMNSNADTADDCSDILIVGDSMAIAAHNEDANVALVGHTYLIKGKLSNGLSFVAYTYAGELPSCAFGFNSQGLAFTLNSVPPAEAEIVPAGIGRNFVSRDLLEATSITDALDRRMILNVETASRSRVSVHEVGTTPFFHANMYLHLQVQQIRLLCSRVIPTTLSSPTLALVPSYQNFLVSPFQGKSTSPPP
;
A
#
# COMPACT_ATOMS: atom_id res chain seq x y z
N MET A 1 18.58 23.19 -5.73
CA MET A 1 17.17 22.80 -5.62
C MET A 1 16.79 23.03 -4.17
N GLU A 2 16.06 24.09 -3.87
CA GLU A 2 15.34 24.16 -2.59
C GLU A 2 14.38 22.97 -2.60
N GLY A 3 14.60 22.01 -1.70
CA GLY A 3 13.76 20.83 -1.60
C GLY A 3 12.35 21.29 -1.26
N ASN A 4 11.41 21.10 -2.17
CA ASN A 4 10.02 21.44 -1.91
C ASN A 4 9.56 20.55 -0.74
N MET A 5 9.26 21.17 0.40
CA MET A 5 8.90 20.43 1.61
C MET A 5 7.61 19.66 1.33
N MET A 6 7.59 18.35 1.64
CA MET A 6 6.41 17.52 1.47
C MET A 6 5.27 18.07 2.32
N GLU A 7 4.15 18.37 1.67
CA GLU A 7 3.01 18.96 2.37
C GLU A 7 2.33 17.92 3.27
N MET A 8 1.98 18.33 4.49
CA MET A 8 1.08 17.57 5.37
C MET A 8 -0.26 18.29 5.48
N PHE A 9 -1.34 17.59 5.13
CA PHE A 9 -2.70 18.08 5.29
C PHE A 9 -3.39 17.38 6.46
N GLU A 10 -3.82 18.18 7.44
CA GLU A 10 -4.64 17.69 8.55
C GLU A 10 -6.12 17.75 8.17
N VAL A 11 -6.83 16.63 8.32
CA VAL A 11 -8.24 16.50 7.92
C VAL A 11 -9.03 15.66 8.91
N GLY A 12 -10.29 16.05 9.15
CA GLY A 12 -11.22 15.36 10.03
C GLY A 12 -11.22 15.85 11.50
N PRO A 13 -12.12 15.32 12.34
CA PRO A 13 -13.10 14.27 12.03
C PRO A 13 -14.16 14.74 11.04
N CYS A 14 -14.56 13.85 10.14
CA CYS A 14 -15.62 14.09 9.15
C CYS A 14 -16.88 13.31 9.55
N GLU A 15 -18.03 13.68 8.97
CA GLU A 15 -19.29 12.96 9.20
C GLU A 15 -19.21 11.51 8.69
N ASP A 16 -18.63 11.33 7.50
CA ASP A 16 -18.38 10.05 6.86
C ASP A 16 -17.04 10.04 6.09
N ASP A 17 -16.64 8.87 5.62
CA ASP A 17 -15.41 8.67 4.87
C ASP A 17 -15.50 9.26 3.45
N PHE A 18 -16.71 9.41 2.89
CA PHE A 18 -16.91 10.15 1.64
C PHE A 18 -16.45 11.60 1.80
N HIS A 19 -16.87 12.28 2.88
CA HIS A 19 -16.52 13.66 3.14
C HIS A 19 -15.02 13.82 3.41
N LEU A 20 -14.40 12.86 4.10
CA LEU A 20 -12.95 12.79 4.25
C LEU A 20 -12.26 12.76 2.87
N GLY A 21 -12.67 11.84 2.00
CA GLY A 21 -12.17 11.73 0.64
C GLY A 21 -12.40 13.01 -0.18
N PHE A 22 -13.58 13.62 -0.06
CA PHE A 22 -13.93 14.87 -0.74
C PHE A 22 -12.99 16.01 -0.35
N LEU A 23 -12.71 16.19 0.95
CA LEU A 23 -11.80 17.23 1.42
C LEU A 23 -10.36 16.99 0.94
N ILE A 24 -9.89 15.74 0.95
CA ILE A 24 -8.57 15.36 0.40
C ILE A 24 -8.53 15.67 -1.10
N GLY A 25 -9.53 15.22 -1.85
CA GLY A 25 -9.65 15.45 -3.29
C GLY A 25 -9.72 16.94 -3.64
N GLN A 26 -10.44 17.73 -2.84
CA GLN A 26 -10.53 19.18 -3.01
C GLN A 26 -9.20 19.87 -2.71
N ARG A 27 -8.54 19.50 -1.62
CA ARG A 27 -7.25 20.09 -1.21
C ARG A 27 -6.15 19.84 -2.23
N PHE A 28 -6.10 18.63 -2.78
CA PHE A 28 -5.04 18.18 -3.68
C PHE A 28 -5.49 18.08 -5.13
N ARG A 29 -6.60 18.74 -5.49
CA ARG A 29 -7.23 18.71 -6.82
C ARG A 29 -6.21 18.82 -7.96
N ASP A 30 -5.36 19.83 -7.92
CA ASP A 30 -4.43 20.12 -9.01
C ASP A 30 -3.32 19.07 -9.09
N GLN A 31 -2.81 18.59 -7.94
CA GLN A 31 -1.82 17.51 -7.91
C GLN A 31 -2.43 16.19 -8.41
N ILE A 32 -3.65 15.85 -7.99
CA ILE A 32 -4.36 14.64 -8.46
C ILE A 32 -4.59 14.73 -9.98
N ARG A 33 -5.14 15.84 -10.48
CA ARG A 33 -5.36 16.04 -11.91
C ARG A 33 -4.07 15.98 -12.71
N SER A 34 -3.02 16.67 -12.23
CA SER A 34 -1.72 16.69 -12.87
C SER A 34 -1.10 15.30 -12.93
N ARG A 35 -1.12 14.55 -11.83
CA ARG A 35 -0.64 13.16 -11.77
C ARG A 35 -1.38 12.30 -12.77
N LEU A 36 -2.70 12.23 -12.68
CA LEU A 36 -3.50 11.31 -13.51
C LEU A 36 -3.40 11.67 -15.00
N ALA A 37 -3.28 12.95 -15.35
CA ALA A 37 -3.05 13.38 -16.73
C ALA A 37 -1.65 13.01 -17.26
N GLY A 38 -0.62 13.05 -16.41
CA GLY A 38 0.77 12.75 -16.76
C GLY A 38 1.18 11.28 -16.61
N ASP A 39 0.37 10.46 -15.94
CA ASP A 39 0.69 9.08 -15.64
C ASP A 39 0.52 8.18 -16.89
N LEU A 40 1.64 7.86 -17.54
CA LEU A 40 1.65 7.08 -18.77
C LEU A 40 1.13 5.65 -18.59
N ILE A 41 1.26 5.05 -17.41
CA ILE A 41 0.70 3.72 -17.13
C ILE A 41 -0.82 3.83 -17.11
N LEU A 42 -1.37 4.83 -16.43
CA LEU A 42 -2.81 5.08 -16.44
C LEU A 42 -3.32 5.37 -17.86
N GLN A 43 -2.68 6.30 -18.57
CA GLN A 43 -3.16 6.79 -19.87
C GLN A 43 -3.01 5.77 -20.99
N ASN A 44 -1.89 5.05 -21.04
CA ASN A 44 -1.56 4.19 -22.19
C ASN A 44 -1.82 2.70 -21.93
N GLN A 45 -2.04 2.29 -20.68
CA GLN A 45 -2.27 0.88 -20.35
C GLN A 45 -3.61 0.66 -19.65
N LEU A 46 -3.80 1.24 -18.46
CA LEU A 46 -4.99 0.96 -17.63
C LEU A 46 -6.29 1.46 -18.29
N LEU A 47 -6.31 2.70 -18.80
CA LEU A 47 -7.50 3.26 -19.46
C LEU A 47 -7.85 2.54 -20.77
N PRO A 48 -6.91 2.26 -21.68
CA PRO A 48 -7.17 1.45 -22.86
C PRO A 48 -7.65 0.04 -22.50
N PHE A 49 -7.02 -0.62 -21.52
CA PHE A 49 -7.44 -1.94 -21.07
C PHE A 49 -8.87 -1.92 -20.52
N ALA A 50 -9.20 -0.93 -19.68
CA ALA A 50 -10.53 -0.78 -19.09
C ALA A 50 -11.66 -0.65 -20.13
N ARG A 51 -11.36 -0.19 -21.35
CA ARG A 51 -12.36 -0.10 -22.44
C ARG A 51 -12.59 -1.42 -23.17
N THR A 52 -11.76 -2.43 -22.94
CA THR A 52 -11.90 -3.75 -23.59
C THR A 52 -13.04 -4.55 -22.96
N THR A 53 -13.69 -5.41 -23.75
CA THR A 53 -14.72 -6.33 -23.25
C THR A 53 -14.17 -7.33 -22.23
N GLN A 54 -12.89 -7.69 -22.33
CA GLN A 54 -12.22 -8.61 -21.41
C GLN A 54 -11.95 -7.98 -20.03
N ALA A 55 -11.67 -6.68 -19.96
CA ALA A 55 -11.39 -6.00 -18.69
C ALA A 55 -12.63 -5.74 -17.85
N GLN A 56 -13.79 -5.57 -18.49
CA GLN A 56 -15.04 -5.18 -17.81
C GLN A 56 -15.43 -6.14 -16.68
N PRO A 57 -15.46 -7.48 -16.87
CA PRO A 57 -15.72 -8.41 -15.77
C PRO A 57 -14.70 -8.33 -14.64
N LEU A 58 -13.41 -8.14 -14.96
CA LEU A 58 -12.34 -8.04 -13.96
C LEU A 58 -12.47 -6.79 -13.09
N ILE A 59 -12.62 -5.62 -13.72
CA ILE A 59 -12.75 -4.33 -13.02
C ILE A 59 -14.02 -4.32 -12.18
N LYS A 60 -15.13 -4.85 -12.71
CA LYS A 60 -16.38 -5.00 -11.95
C LYS A 60 -16.18 -5.89 -10.73
N ALA A 61 -15.59 -7.08 -10.89
CA ALA A 61 -15.38 -8.00 -9.79
C ALA A 61 -14.41 -7.43 -8.74
N LEU A 62 -13.32 -6.78 -9.14
CA LEU A 62 -12.41 -6.08 -8.21
C LEU A 62 -13.16 -4.97 -7.43
N SER A 63 -13.97 -4.18 -8.14
CA SER A 63 -14.75 -3.10 -7.52
C SER A 63 -15.74 -3.65 -6.50
N GLU A 64 -16.52 -4.66 -6.87
CA GLU A 64 -17.50 -5.31 -5.99
C GLU A 64 -16.84 -5.98 -4.78
N THR A 65 -15.72 -6.68 -4.97
CA THR A 65 -14.97 -7.29 -3.85
C THR A 65 -14.54 -6.24 -2.83
N ASN A 66 -13.94 -5.14 -3.28
CA ASN A 66 -13.40 -4.12 -2.39
C ASN A 66 -14.51 -3.25 -1.77
N GLN A 67 -15.56 -2.91 -2.53
CA GLN A 67 -16.72 -2.21 -2.01
C GLN A 67 -17.45 -3.01 -0.93
N ASN A 68 -17.63 -4.33 -1.13
CA ASN A 68 -18.30 -5.17 -0.14
C ASN A 68 -17.45 -5.37 1.12
N LYS A 69 -16.13 -5.48 0.98
CA LYS A 69 -15.22 -5.70 2.10
C LYS A 69 -14.93 -4.41 2.89
N PHE A 70 -14.77 -3.28 2.19
CA PHE A 70 -14.35 -1.99 2.73
C PHE A 70 -15.25 -0.85 2.20
N PRO A 71 -16.55 -0.84 2.56
CA PRO A 71 -17.49 0.16 2.04
C PRO A 71 -17.07 1.60 2.40
N ARG A 72 -16.56 1.81 3.62
CA ARG A 72 -16.05 3.11 4.09
C ARG A 72 -14.92 3.65 3.21
N TYR A 73 -13.91 2.82 2.90
CA TYR A 73 -12.78 3.24 2.06
C TYR A 73 -13.18 3.37 0.60
N TRP A 74 -14.19 2.61 0.15
CA TRP A 74 -14.79 2.82 -1.16
C TRP A 74 -15.46 4.20 -1.27
N ASP A 75 -16.19 4.62 -0.25
CA ASP A 75 -16.79 5.96 -0.16
C ASP A 75 -15.71 7.05 -0.15
N GLU A 76 -14.57 6.83 0.53
CA GLU A 76 -13.41 7.74 0.48
C GLU A 76 -12.87 7.92 -0.95
N LEU A 77 -12.86 6.87 -1.79
CA LEU A 77 -12.51 6.98 -3.20
C LEU A 77 -13.53 7.80 -4.00
N LEU A 78 -14.82 7.59 -3.73
CA LEU A 78 -15.90 8.36 -4.37
C LEU A 78 -15.77 9.85 -4.04
N GLY A 79 -15.54 10.17 -2.77
CA GLY A 79 -15.29 11.53 -2.30
C GLY A 79 -14.05 12.12 -2.97
N THR A 80 -12.95 11.38 -3.00
CA THR A 80 -11.70 11.83 -3.64
C THR A 80 -11.92 12.18 -5.11
N ALA A 81 -12.66 11.34 -5.85
CA ALA A 81 -13.02 11.60 -7.23
C ALA A 81 -13.84 12.88 -7.38
N GLU A 82 -14.85 13.09 -6.54
CA GLU A 82 -15.71 14.26 -6.57
C GLU A 82 -14.96 15.56 -6.20
N GLY A 83 -14.21 15.56 -5.10
CA GLY A 83 -13.46 16.73 -4.62
C GLY A 83 -12.39 17.19 -5.61
N SER A 84 -11.71 16.24 -6.24
CA SER A 84 -10.71 16.51 -7.28
C SER A 84 -11.35 16.73 -8.66
N GLY A 85 -12.63 16.40 -8.84
CA GLY A 85 -13.34 16.48 -10.11
C GLY A 85 -12.70 15.65 -11.22
N VAL A 86 -12.11 14.51 -10.88
CA VAL A 86 -11.60 13.53 -11.86
C VAL A 86 -12.60 12.38 -11.99
N PRO A 87 -12.68 11.71 -13.15
CA PRO A 87 -13.60 10.58 -13.30
C PRO A 87 -13.29 9.46 -12.30
N ILE A 88 -14.32 8.95 -11.62
CA ILE A 88 -14.18 7.86 -10.63
C ILE A 88 -13.42 6.64 -11.17
N LEU A 89 -13.63 6.30 -12.44
CA LEU A 89 -12.90 5.19 -13.08
C LEU A 89 -11.38 5.38 -12.98
N GLN A 90 -10.85 6.60 -13.13
CA GLN A 90 -9.41 6.84 -13.02
C GLN A 90 -8.90 6.63 -11.60
N ILE A 91 -9.67 7.06 -10.58
CA ILE A 91 -9.34 6.83 -9.17
C ILE A 91 -9.35 5.33 -8.85
N ILE A 92 -10.37 4.60 -9.30
CA ILE A 92 -10.44 3.14 -9.14
C ILE A 92 -9.22 2.47 -9.79
N LEU A 93 -8.87 2.86 -11.02
CA LEU A 93 -7.77 2.24 -11.77
C LEU A 93 -6.40 2.47 -11.11
N VAL A 94 -6.13 3.66 -10.53
CA VAL A 94 -4.85 3.87 -9.83
C VAL A 94 -4.79 3.13 -8.49
N ASN A 95 -5.91 3.03 -7.76
CA ASN A 95 -5.96 2.27 -6.50
C ASN A 95 -5.94 0.75 -6.67
N LEU A 96 -6.28 0.27 -7.87
CA LEU A 96 -6.24 -1.15 -8.24
C LEU A 96 -5.15 -1.44 -9.28
N ARG A 97 -4.18 -0.53 -9.46
CA ARG A 97 -3.15 -0.62 -10.49
C ARG A 97 -2.43 -1.96 -10.41
N LYS A 98 -1.98 -2.35 -9.22
CA LYS A 98 -1.17 -3.55 -9.00
C LYS A 98 -1.97 -4.84 -9.22
N GLU A 99 -3.29 -4.77 -9.03
CA GLU A 99 -4.22 -5.88 -9.25
C GLU A 99 -4.64 -6.02 -10.72
N ILE A 100 -4.57 -4.93 -11.50
CA ILE A 100 -4.99 -4.91 -12.90
C ILE A 100 -3.83 -5.16 -13.87
N LEU A 101 -2.67 -4.53 -13.64
CA LEU A 101 -1.51 -4.62 -14.54
C LEU A 101 -1.11 -6.05 -14.94
N PRO A 102 -1.14 -7.05 -14.03
CA PRO A 102 -0.79 -8.42 -14.40
C PRO A 102 -1.69 -9.07 -15.47
N PHE A 103 -2.89 -8.53 -15.70
CA PHE A 103 -3.85 -9.02 -16.69
C PHE A 103 -3.74 -8.30 -18.04
N ILE A 104 -2.89 -7.29 -18.15
CA ILE A 104 -2.63 -6.59 -19.41
C ILE A 104 -1.53 -7.35 -20.16
N SER A 105 -1.84 -7.77 -21.39
CA SER A 105 -0.89 -8.52 -22.22
C SER A 105 0.44 -7.78 -22.40
N LYS A 106 1.56 -8.50 -22.26
CA LYS A 106 2.91 -7.98 -22.55
C LYS A 106 3.08 -7.49 -23.98
N ALA A 107 2.27 -7.97 -24.93
CA ALA A 107 2.27 -7.48 -26.31
C ALA A 107 1.55 -6.12 -26.47
N ALA A 108 0.67 -5.77 -25.53
CA ALA A 108 0.01 -4.47 -25.46
C ALA A 108 0.80 -3.44 -24.63
N MET A 109 1.82 -3.90 -23.89
CA MET A 109 2.78 -3.07 -23.18
C MET A 109 3.82 -2.55 -24.20
N ASN A 110 3.71 -1.28 -24.60
CA ASN A 110 4.80 -0.61 -25.30
C ASN A 110 6.05 -0.70 -24.42
N SER A 111 7.13 -1.29 -24.93
CA SER A 111 8.29 -1.84 -24.21
C SER A 111 9.18 -0.84 -23.45
N ASN A 112 8.68 0.33 -23.03
CA ASN A 112 9.46 1.35 -22.37
C ASN A 112 8.87 1.64 -20.98
N ALA A 113 9.56 1.12 -19.96
CA ALA A 113 9.49 1.49 -18.55
C ALA A 113 8.33 0.90 -17.72
N ASP A 114 8.32 -0.43 -17.54
CA ASP A 114 8.02 -0.97 -16.21
C ASP A 114 9.29 -0.81 -15.37
N THR A 115 9.40 0.30 -14.64
CA THR A 115 10.28 0.33 -13.47
C THR A 115 9.52 -0.40 -12.38
N ALA A 116 10.01 -1.58 -11.98
CA ALA A 116 9.57 -2.18 -10.74
C ALA A 116 9.81 -1.16 -9.62
N ASP A 117 8.85 -1.04 -8.70
CA ASP A 117 9.05 -0.26 -7.47
C ASP A 117 10.06 -1.06 -6.64
N ASP A 118 11.30 -0.59 -6.53
CA ASP A 118 12.44 -1.31 -5.93
C ASP A 118 12.71 -0.88 -4.47
N CYS A 119 11.64 -0.65 -3.69
CA CYS A 119 11.71 -0.20 -2.31
C CYS A 119 12.54 -1.11 -1.40
N SER A 120 13.17 -0.54 -0.38
CA SER A 120 13.96 -1.26 0.61
C SER A 120 13.65 -0.78 2.03
N ASP A 121 13.74 -1.72 2.97
CA ASP A 121 13.62 -1.48 4.40
C ASP A 121 14.86 -1.93 5.17
N ILE A 122 15.21 -1.15 6.18
CA ILE A 122 16.17 -1.54 7.23
C ILE A 122 15.46 -1.48 8.57
N LEU A 123 15.52 -2.59 9.31
CA LEU A 123 14.86 -2.75 10.60
C LEU A 123 15.91 -3.05 11.65
N ILE A 124 15.83 -2.33 12.77
CA ILE A 124 16.76 -2.48 13.88
C ILE A 124 15.94 -2.56 15.16
N VAL A 125 16.07 -3.68 15.86
CA VAL A 125 15.49 -3.86 17.21
C VAL A 125 16.64 -3.93 18.21
N GLY A 126 16.64 -3.02 19.17
CA GLY A 126 17.56 -3.02 20.30
C GLY A 126 16.81 -2.82 21.62
N ASP A 127 17.52 -3.01 22.73
CA ASP A 127 16.94 -3.00 24.09
C ASP A 127 16.14 -1.71 24.39
N SER A 128 16.59 -0.58 23.86
CA SER A 128 16.02 0.74 24.12
C SER A 128 15.39 1.42 22.90
N MET A 129 15.35 0.78 21.73
CA MET A 129 14.81 1.39 20.51
C MET A 129 14.43 0.36 19.44
N ALA A 130 13.41 0.69 18.66
CA ALA A 130 13.05 -0.01 17.44
C ALA A 130 13.00 1.03 16.32
N ILE A 131 13.71 0.78 15.20
CA ILE A 131 13.72 1.64 14.02
C ILE A 131 13.24 0.81 12.83
N ALA A 132 12.33 1.40 12.06
CA ALA A 132 12.06 1.01 10.67
C ALA A 132 12.41 2.20 9.78
N ALA A 133 13.32 2.00 8.83
CA ALA A 133 13.68 2.98 7.82
C ALA A 133 13.32 2.42 6.44
N HIS A 134 12.74 3.26 5.58
CA HIS A 134 12.18 2.88 4.30
C HIS A 134 12.56 3.90 3.23
N ASN A 135 13.04 3.44 2.07
CA ASN A 135 13.04 4.25 0.85
C ASN A 135 11.89 3.81 -0.05
N GLU A 136 11.16 4.78 -0.57
CA GLU A 136 10.08 4.53 -1.52
C GLU A 136 10.59 4.84 -2.94
N ASP A 137 10.70 3.80 -3.75
CA ASP A 137 11.06 3.88 -5.17
C ASP A 137 9.79 3.63 -5.99
N ALA A 138 9.41 4.62 -6.81
CA ALA A 138 8.13 4.57 -7.50
C ALA A 138 8.18 5.17 -8.91
N ASN A 139 7.09 4.99 -9.66
CA ASN A 139 6.97 5.53 -11.01
C ASN A 139 7.22 7.04 -11.05
N VAL A 140 7.90 7.53 -12.10
CA VAL A 140 8.24 8.95 -12.31
C VAL A 140 7.02 9.88 -12.25
N ALA A 141 5.82 9.39 -12.57
CA ALA A 141 4.56 10.14 -12.46
C ALA A 141 4.20 10.52 -11.01
N LEU A 142 4.95 10.06 -10.01
CA LEU A 142 4.76 10.39 -8.60
C LEU A 142 5.70 11.51 -8.12
N VAL A 143 6.69 11.91 -8.93
CA VAL A 143 7.60 13.02 -8.58
C VAL A 143 6.79 14.32 -8.51
N GLY A 144 6.63 14.86 -7.30
CA GLY A 144 5.82 16.05 -7.03
C GLY A 144 4.33 15.77 -6.81
N HIS A 145 3.90 14.52 -6.85
CA HIS A 145 2.51 14.09 -6.68
C HIS A 145 2.31 13.21 -5.45
N THR A 146 3.02 13.52 -4.38
CA THR A 146 2.94 12.85 -3.08
C THR A 146 2.71 13.85 -1.97
N TYR A 147 2.02 13.43 -0.92
CA TYR A 147 1.70 14.26 0.25
C TYR A 147 1.50 13.39 1.49
N LEU A 148 1.53 14.02 2.67
CA LEU A 148 1.19 13.40 3.94
C LEU A 148 -0.25 13.76 4.31
N ILE A 149 -1.04 12.76 4.68
CA ILE A 149 -2.36 12.97 5.29
C ILE A 149 -2.25 12.71 6.78
N LYS A 150 -2.66 13.68 7.59
CA LYS A 150 -2.92 13.49 9.01
C LYS A 150 -4.44 13.43 9.22
N GLY A 151 -4.98 12.23 9.18
CA GLY A 151 -6.42 11.98 9.31
C GLY A 151 -6.82 11.85 10.77
N LYS A 152 -7.90 12.52 11.17
CA LYS A 152 -8.59 12.30 12.45
C LYS A 152 -9.95 11.68 12.19
N LEU A 153 -10.23 10.59 12.88
CA LEU A 153 -11.45 9.79 12.71
C LEU A 153 -12.45 10.07 13.84
N SER A 154 -13.73 9.82 13.56
CA SER A 154 -14.83 10.12 14.49
C SER A 154 -14.82 9.23 15.74
N ASN A 155 -14.16 8.07 15.68
CA ASN A 155 -13.90 7.18 16.82
C ASN A 155 -12.73 7.64 17.71
N GLY A 156 -12.10 8.78 17.41
CA GLY A 156 -10.98 9.34 18.16
C GLY A 156 -9.59 8.87 17.72
N LEU A 157 -9.50 7.89 16.82
CA LEU A 157 -8.23 7.49 16.22
C LEU A 157 -7.70 8.59 15.28
N SER A 158 -6.39 8.71 15.19
CA SER A 158 -5.75 9.53 14.15
C SER A 158 -4.59 8.79 13.53
N PHE A 159 -4.30 9.07 12.27
CA PHE A 159 -3.17 8.50 11.55
C PHE A 159 -2.40 9.57 10.77
N VAL A 160 -1.15 9.25 10.45
CA VAL A 160 -0.32 9.97 9.49
C VAL A 160 0.12 8.98 8.42
N ALA A 161 -0.08 9.33 7.15
CA ALA A 161 0.18 8.42 6.04
C ALA A 161 0.79 9.15 4.84
N TYR A 162 1.85 8.56 4.29
CA TYR A 162 2.37 8.94 2.98
C TYR A 162 1.43 8.43 1.88
N THR A 163 1.04 9.34 0.99
CA THR A 163 -0.06 9.12 0.05
C THR A 163 0.31 9.60 -1.35
N TYR A 164 0.07 8.76 -2.34
CA TYR A 164 0.11 9.11 -3.75
C TYR A 164 -1.15 9.85 -4.17
N ALA A 165 -1.01 10.91 -4.96
CA ALA A 165 -2.13 11.76 -5.32
C ALA A 165 -3.26 10.97 -6.00
N GLY A 166 -4.42 10.85 -5.35
CA GLY A 166 -5.58 10.12 -5.87
C GLY A 166 -5.67 8.66 -5.42
N GLU A 167 -4.76 8.21 -4.56
CA GLU A 167 -4.84 6.91 -3.88
C GLU A 167 -5.31 7.06 -2.43
N LEU A 168 -5.83 5.97 -1.86
CA LEU A 168 -6.11 5.90 -0.42
C LEU A 168 -4.80 6.06 0.37
N PRO A 169 -4.83 6.76 1.51
CA PRO A 169 -3.76 6.68 2.50
C PRO A 169 -3.66 5.24 3.02
N SER A 170 -2.54 4.54 3.16
CA SER A 170 -1.17 4.82 2.72
C SER A 170 -0.82 3.93 1.53
N CYS A 171 0.15 4.35 0.72
CA CYS A 171 0.74 3.55 -0.35
C CYS A 171 2.18 3.08 -0.08
N ALA A 172 2.83 3.61 0.97
CA ALA A 172 4.23 3.32 1.29
C ALA A 172 4.44 3.13 2.79
N PHE A 173 4.16 4.14 3.60
CA PHE A 173 4.28 4.05 5.06
C PHE A 173 3.23 4.89 5.79
N GLY A 174 2.98 4.56 7.04
CA GLY A 174 2.10 5.34 7.91
C GLY A 174 2.11 4.85 9.34
N PHE A 175 1.50 5.63 10.22
CA PHE A 175 1.37 5.31 11.63
C PHE A 175 0.11 5.91 12.23
N ASN A 176 -0.32 5.39 13.38
CA ASN A 176 -1.55 5.83 14.04
C ASN A 176 -1.36 6.18 15.52
N SER A 177 -2.41 6.74 16.14
CA SER A 177 -2.44 7.17 17.54
C SER A 177 -2.43 6.02 18.54
N GLN A 178 -2.66 4.78 18.08
CA GLN A 178 -2.44 3.56 18.86
C GLN A 178 -0.97 3.13 18.81
N GLY A 179 -0.14 3.92 18.14
CA GLY A 179 1.29 3.77 17.99
C GLY A 179 1.69 2.61 17.12
N LEU A 180 0.80 2.15 16.25
CA LEU A 180 1.14 1.25 15.17
C LEU A 180 1.84 2.06 14.07
N ALA A 181 2.99 1.59 13.57
CA ALA A 181 3.61 2.15 12.37
C ALA A 181 4.04 1.05 11.41
N PHE A 182 3.87 1.27 10.11
CA PHE A 182 4.20 0.32 9.06
C PHE A 182 4.86 0.97 7.84
N THR A 183 5.65 0.18 7.13
CA THR A 183 6.19 0.46 5.79
C THR A 183 5.79 -0.70 4.87
N LEU A 184 5.78 -0.49 3.55
CA LEU A 184 5.23 -1.41 2.57
C LEU A 184 6.13 -1.52 1.34
N ASN A 185 6.66 -2.72 1.07
CA ASN A 185 7.32 -3.01 -0.22
C ASN A 185 6.36 -3.68 -1.20
N SER A 186 6.61 -3.47 -2.50
CA SER A 186 5.98 -4.24 -3.56
C SER A 186 6.75 -5.54 -3.79
N VAL A 187 6.12 -6.69 -3.59
CA VAL A 187 6.73 -8.02 -3.79
C VAL A 187 5.96 -8.79 -4.88
N PRO A 188 6.32 -8.64 -6.17
CA PRO A 188 5.47 -9.06 -7.28
C PRO A 188 5.52 -10.58 -7.52
N PRO A 189 4.44 -11.34 -7.26
CA PRO A 189 4.45 -12.77 -7.51
C PRO A 189 4.40 -13.06 -9.02
N ALA A 190 4.79 -14.28 -9.42
CA ALA A 190 4.68 -14.74 -10.80
C ALA A 190 3.21 -14.80 -11.24
N GLU A 191 2.95 -14.64 -12.55
CA GLU A 191 1.59 -14.64 -13.11
C GLU A 191 0.75 -15.86 -12.68
N ALA A 192 1.36 -17.04 -12.54
CA ALA A 192 0.67 -18.26 -12.12
C ALA A 192 0.15 -18.23 -10.66
N GLU A 193 0.70 -17.33 -9.84
CA GLU A 193 0.24 -17.09 -8.47
C GLU A 193 -0.94 -16.09 -8.45
N ILE A 194 -1.09 -15.29 -9.51
CA ILE A 194 -2.05 -14.18 -9.65
C ILE A 194 -3.46 -14.70 -9.92
N VAL A 195 -4.42 -14.09 -9.24
CA VAL A 195 -5.84 -14.38 -9.37
C VAL A 195 -6.60 -13.11 -9.72
N PRO A 196 -7.74 -13.24 -10.39
CA PRO A 196 -8.61 -12.11 -10.62
C PRO A 196 -9.40 -11.75 -9.36
N ALA A 197 -9.77 -10.47 -9.22
CA ALA A 197 -10.76 -9.99 -8.24
C ALA A 197 -10.39 -10.09 -6.75
N GLY A 198 -9.10 -10.02 -6.41
CA GLY A 198 -8.63 -9.94 -5.03
C GLY A 198 -8.94 -8.59 -4.33
N ILE A 199 -8.63 -8.54 -3.03
CA ILE A 199 -8.66 -7.28 -2.27
C ILE A 199 -7.44 -6.45 -2.65
N GLY A 200 -7.67 -5.19 -3.04
CA GLY A 200 -6.64 -4.31 -3.58
C GLY A 200 -5.74 -3.69 -2.53
N ARG A 201 -4.47 -3.47 -2.91
CA ARG A 201 -3.40 -3.01 -2.01
C ARG A 201 -3.79 -1.85 -1.12
N ASN A 202 -4.29 -0.82 -1.76
CA ASN A 202 -4.51 0.44 -1.06
C ASN A 202 -5.64 0.35 -0.01
N PHE A 203 -6.54 -0.64 -0.12
CA PHE A 203 -7.60 -0.85 0.86
C PHE A 203 -7.08 -1.48 2.16
N VAL A 204 -6.23 -2.50 2.06
CA VAL A 204 -5.65 -3.15 3.25
C VAL A 204 -4.67 -2.21 3.94
N SER A 205 -3.84 -1.47 3.21
CA SER A 205 -2.94 -0.49 3.83
C SER A 205 -3.70 0.65 4.51
N ARG A 206 -4.83 1.10 3.94
CA ARG A 206 -5.73 2.05 4.60
C ARG A 206 -6.30 1.49 5.90
N ASP A 207 -6.69 0.23 5.89
CA ASP A 207 -7.24 -0.48 7.06
C ASP A 207 -6.24 -0.57 8.22
N LEU A 208 -4.97 -0.81 7.92
CA LEU A 208 -3.91 -0.89 8.92
C LEU A 208 -3.74 0.41 9.72
N LEU A 209 -4.03 1.56 9.12
CA LEU A 209 -3.98 2.84 9.82
C LEU A 209 -5.02 2.94 10.94
N GLU A 210 -6.08 2.12 10.91
CA GLU A 210 -7.14 2.09 11.94
C GLU A 210 -6.99 0.90 12.90
N ALA A 211 -5.97 0.04 12.72
CA ALA A 211 -5.77 -1.12 13.57
C ALA A 211 -5.42 -0.71 15.01
N THR A 212 -6.14 -1.30 15.98
CA THR A 212 -6.10 -0.91 17.40
C THR A 212 -5.28 -1.83 18.29
N SER A 213 -4.89 -3.00 17.80
CA SER A 213 -4.18 -4.01 18.59
C SER A 213 -3.46 -5.03 17.71
N ILE A 214 -2.30 -5.50 18.18
CA ILE A 214 -1.59 -6.70 17.69
C ILE A 214 -1.86 -7.91 18.61
N THR A 215 -2.47 -7.65 19.77
CA THR A 215 -3.02 -8.60 20.76
C THR A 215 -2.03 -9.68 21.23
N ASP A 216 -0.85 -9.25 21.70
CA ASP A 216 -0.14 -9.71 22.92
C ASP A 216 1.27 -9.08 23.02
N ALA A 217 1.39 -7.77 22.70
CA ALA A 217 2.69 -7.11 22.45
C ALA A 217 2.92 -5.83 23.28
N LEU A 218 2.09 -5.59 24.31
CA LEU A 218 2.15 -4.34 25.07
C LEU A 218 3.45 -4.16 25.87
N ASP A 219 4.16 -5.25 26.16
CA ASP A 219 5.42 -5.22 26.91
C ASP A 219 6.69 -5.36 26.04
N ARG A 220 6.57 -5.55 24.71
CA ARG A 220 7.70 -5.87 23.83
C ARG A 220 7.83 -4.88 22.66
N ARG A 221 9.03 -4.31 22.50
CA ARG A 221 9.43 -3.55 21.31
C ARG A 221 9.69 -4.55 20.20
N MET A 222 8.66 -4.85 19.44
CA MET A 222 8.69 -5.87 18.41
C MET A 222 8.55 -5.24 17.04
N ILE A 223 9.25 -5.78 16.05
CA ILE A 223 9.00 -5.53 14.64
C ILE A 223 8.68 -6.88 14.00
N LEU A 224 7.56 -6.95 13.28
CA LEU A 224 7.17 -8.12 12.52
C LEU A 224 7.39 -7.87 11.03
N ASN A 225 8.08 -8.75 10.34
CA ASN A 225 7.99 -8.87 8.89
C ASN A 225 6.80 -9.78 8.55
N VAL A 226 5.77 -9.21 7.93
CA VAL A 226 4.64 -9.99 7.42
C VAL A 226 4.79 -10.09 5.91
N GLU A 227 4.84 -11.28 5.35
CA GLU A 227 4.74 -11.50 3.91
C GLU A 227 3.41 -12.16 3.63
N THR A 228 2.67 -11.64 2.66
CA THR A 228 1.41 -12.26 2.25
C THR A 228 1.48 -12.66 0.79
N ALA A 229 0.60 -13.57 0.39
CA ALA A 229 0.39 -13.88 -1.01
C ALA A 229 -1.02 -14.40 -1.21
N SER A 230 -1.30 -14.76 -2.46
CA SER A 230 -2.52 -15.44 -2.83
C SER A 230 -2.87 -16.58 -1.90
N ARG A 231 -4.16 -16.91 -1.80
CA ARG A 231 -4.69 -18.09 -1.13
C ARG A 231 -4.55 -17.98 0.38
N SER A 232 -4.71 -16.76 0.93
CA SER A 232 -4.55 -16.46 2.36
C SER A 232 -3.22 -16.95 2.93
N ARG A 233 -2.18 -17.03 2.08
CA ARG A 233 -0.84 -17.42 2.51
C ARG A 233 -0.22 -16.23 3.21
N VAL A 234 0.23 -16.46 4.44
CA VAL A 234 0.87 -15.45 5.27
C VAL A 234 2.08 -16.11 5.91
N SER A 235 3.21 -15.40 5.89
CA SER A 235 4.35 -15.64 6.76
C SER A 235 4.46 -14.47 7.72
N VAL A 236 4.73 -14.76 8.98
CA VAL A 236 5.05 -13.75 9.99
C VAL A 236 6.40 -14.12 10.58
N HIS A 237 7.35 -13.19 10.48
CA HIS A 237 8.70 -13.34 11.01
C HIS A 237 8.98 -12.22 12.01
N GLU A 238 9.29 -12.58 13.25
CA GLU A 238 9.73 -11.62 14.26
C GLU A 238 11.18 -11.22 14.02
N VAL A 239 11.43 -9.92 13.88
CA VAL A 239 12.76 -9.36 13.68
C VAL A 239 13.51 -9.37 15.00
N GLY A 240 14.61 -10.13 15.04
CA GLY A 240 15.49 -10.19 16.20
C GLY A 240 16.43 -8.99 16.34
N THR A 241 17.44 -9.13 17.19
CA THR A 241 18.43 -8.07 17.47
C THR A 241 19.44 -7.81 16.35
N THR A 242 19.55 -8.74 15.40
CA THR A 242 20.35 -8.54 14.19
C THR A 242 19.58 -7.64 13.22
N PRO A 243 20.20 -6.58 12.65
CA PRO A 243 19.55 -5.75 11.63
C PRO A 243 18.96 -6.61 10.51
N PHE A 244 17.69 -6.36 10.19
CA PHE A 244 16.97 -7.07 9.16
C PHE A 244 16.77 -6.18 7.95
N PHE A 245 17.04 -6.72 6.77
CA PHE A 245 16.88 -6.05 5.50
C PHE A 245 15.78 -6.74 4.70
N HIS A 246 14.92 -5.95 4.09
CA HIS A 246 13.90 -6.47 3.19
C HIS A 246 13.75 -5.54 1.98
N ALA A 247 13.38 -6.11 0.84
CA ALA A 247 13.16 -5.38 -0.40
C ALA A 247 12.07 -6.11 -1.20
N ASN A 248 12.16 -6.15 -2.51
CA ASN A 248 11.06 -6.62 -3.36
C ASN A 248 11.07 -8.13 -3.58
N MET A 249 11.47 -8.92 -2.58
CA MET A 249 11.54 -10.38 -2.67
C MET A 249 10.98 -11.08 -1.44
N TYR A 250 10.29 -12.21 -1.64
CA TYR A 250 9.92 -13.08 -0.52
C TYR A 250 11.18 -13.71 0.12
N LEU A 251 11.30 -13.59 1.43
CA LEU A 251 12.35 -14.20 2.24
C LEU A 251 11.83 -15.43 3.00
N HIS A 252 10.57 -15.41 3.42
CA HIS A 252 10.02 -16.41 4.35
C HIS A 252 8.81 -17.17 3.77
N LEU A 253 8.01 -16.53 2.92
CA LEU A 253 6.87 -17.14 2.26
C LEU A 253 7.29 -17.76 0.92
N GLN A 254 7.00 -19.06 0.75
CA GLN A 254 7.31 -19.75 -0.50
C GLN A 254 6.29 -19.41 -1.59
N VAL A 255 6.68 -18.47 -2.47
CA VAL A 255 5.87 -17.98 -3.59
C VAL A 255 6.75 -17.92 -4.83
N GLN A 256 6.24 -18.39 -5.98
CA GLN A 256 6.95 -18.17 -7.23
C GLN A 256 6.93 -16.68 -7.55
N GLN A 257 8.09 -16.07 -7.72
CA GLN A 257 8.21 -14.65 -8.01
C GLN A 257 8.68 -14.42 -9.45
N ILE A 258 8.31 -13.27 -10.02
CA ILE A 258 8.94 -12.80 -11.26
C ILE A 258 10.44 -12.67 -10.97
N ARG A 259 11.27 -13.36 -11.75
CA ARG A 259 12.72 -13.15 -11.70
C ARG A 259 13.00 -11.76 -12.26
N LEU A 260 13.07 -10.76 -11.37
CA LEU A 260 13.91 -9.60 -11.62
C LEU A 260 15.32 -10.14 -11.91
N LEU A 261 16.05 -9.56 -12.85
CA LEU A 261 17.36 -10.01 -13.35
C LEU A 261 18.48 -9.90 -12.29
N CYS A 262 18.25 -10.44 -11.10
CA CYS A 262 19.19 -10.55 -10.01
C CYS A 262 19.07 -11.95 -9.39
N SER A 263 19.31 -13.00 -10.17
CA SER A 263 19.44 -14.35 -9.63
C SER A 263 20.34 -15.24 -10.49
N ARG A 264 21.61 -15.37 -10.11
CA ARG A 264 22.32 -16.64 -10.21
C ARG A 264 22.06 -17.41 -8.90
N VAL A 265 21.81 -18.72 -9.03
CA VAL A 265 21.83 -19.80 -8.02
C VAL A 265 20.50 -20.05 -7.27
N ILE A 266 19.90 -21.25 -7.11
CA ILE A 266 19.94 -22.63 -7.66
C ILE A 266 18.55 -23.27 -7.33
N PRO A 267 18.05 -24.30 -8.06
CA PRO A 267 16.65 -24.77 -8.00
C PRO A 267 16.45 -26.12 -7.28
N THR A 268 15.21 -26.43 -6.81
CA THR A 268 14.66 -27.82 -6.75
C THR A 268 13.12 -27.89 -6.56
N THR A 269 12.42 -28.23 -7.65
CA THR A 269 11.33 -29.24 -7.87
C THR A 269 10.08 -29.41 -6.95
N LEU A 270 8.89 -29.15 -7.54
CA LEU A 270 7.59 -29.92 -7.68
C LEU A 270 6.85 -30.47 -6.42
N SER A 271 5.51 -30.47 -6.22
CA SER A 271 4.30 -30.57 -7.09
C SER A 271 2.93 -30.30 -6.36
N SER A 272 2.02 -29.51 -6.98
CA SER A 272 0.51 -29.48 -7.12
C SER A 272 -0.50 -30.16 -6.13
N PRO A 273 -1.84 -29.85 -6.17
CA PRO A 273 -2.59 -28.57 -6.07
C PRO A 273 -3.64 -28.60 -4.91
N THR A 274 -4.23 -27.49 -4.42
CA THR A 274 -5.59 -26.98 -4.77
C THR A 274 -5.89 -25.63 -4.03
N LEU A 275 -6.62 -24.69 -4.69
CA LEU A 275 -7.42 -23.52 -4.19
C LEU A 275 -6.79 -22.10 -3.90
N ALA A 276 -6.88 -21.22 -4.94
CA ALA A 276 -7.33 -19.80 -5.14
C ALA A 276 -7.11 -18.55 -4.17
N LEU A 277 -6.38 -17.50 -4.67
CA LEU A 277 -6.61 -16.01 -4.61
C LEU A 277 -5.59 -14.91 -4.05
N VAL A 278 -4.86 -14.12 -4.92
CA VAL A 278 -3.70 -13.08 -4.92
C VAL A 278 -3.88 -11.63 -4.39
N PRO A 279 -2.85 -10.73 -4.27
CA PRO A 279 -1.43 -10.76 -3.77
C PRO A 279 -1.22 -9.85 -2.51
N SER A 280 -0.36 -10.17 -1.55
CA SER A 280 1.05 -9.72 -1.37
C SER A 280 1.35 -8.28 -0.92
N TYR A 281 1.04 -8.04 0.34
CA TYR A 281 1.46 -6.96 1.24
C TYR A 281 2.63 -7.38 2.09
N GLN A 282 3.45 -6.39 2.42
CA GLN A 282 4.39 -6.48 3.52
C GLN A 282 4.08 -5.42 4.56
N ASN A 283 3.78 -5.84 5.79
CA ASN A 283 3.45 -4.94 6.90
C ASN A 283 4.53 -5.05 7.97
N PHE A 284 5.08 -3.92 8.39
CA PHE A 284 5.84 -3.80 9.63
C PHE A 284 4.98 -3.16 10.69
N LEU A 285 5.14 -3.50 11.96
CA LEU A 285 4.36 -2.91 13.05
C LEU A 285 5.33 -2.46 14.14
N VAL A 286 5.66 -1.17 14.20
CA VAL A 286 6.35 -0.53 15.33
C VAL A 286 5.27 -0.07 16.33
N SER A 287 5.53 -0.20 17.64
CA SER A 287 4.61 0.08 18.78
C SER A 287 4.92 1.44 19.44
N PRO A 288 3.97 2.14 20.13
CA PRO A 288 4.20 3.49 20.63
C PRO A 288 5.17 3.55 21.80
N PHE A 289 5.94 4.63 21.83
CA PHE A 289 6.65 5.10 23.02
C PHE A 289 5.70 5.94 23.88
N GLN A 290 5.21 5.41 25.01
CA GLN A 290 4.67 6.27 26.08
C GLN A 290 5.85 6.77 26.93
N GLY A 291 6.18 8.05 26.79
CA GLY A 291 7.14 8.73 27.66
C GLY A 291 6.64 8.74 29.10
N LYS A 292 7.18 7.88 29.96
CA LYS A 292 7.01 7.99 31.41
C LYS A 292 7.90 9.12 31.92
N SER A 293 7.25 10.24 32.27
CA SER A 293 7.75 11.22 33.23
C SER A 293 8.20 10.49 34.51
N THR A 294 9.49 10.56 34.81
CA THR A 294 10.06 10.09 36.07
C THR A 294 9.83 11.15 37.16
N SER A 295 9.14 10.76 38.23
CA SER A 295 9.30 11.40 39.55
C SER A 295 9.97 10.38 40.49
N PRO A 296 11.04 10.75 41.21
CA PRO A 296 11.76 9.81 42.07
C PRO A 296 10.98 9.51 43.36
N PRO A 297 11.18 8.34 43.98
CA PRO A 297 10.51 7.96 45.23
C PRO A 297 11.14 8.69 46.44
N PRO A 298 10.41 8.76 47.57
CA PRO A 298 10.87 9.45 48.79
C PRO A 298 12.08 8.78 49.45
#